data_AF-A0A1D6I8I9-F1
#
_entry.id   AF-A0A1D6I8I9-F1
#
_cell.length_a   1.000
_cell.length_b   1.000
_cell.length_c   1.000
_cell.angle_alpha   90.00
_cell.angle_beta   90.00
_cell.angle_gamma   90.00
#
_symmetry.space_group_name_H-M   'P 1'
#
loop_
_entity.id
_entity.type
_entity.pdbx_description
1 polymer ?
#
loop_
_entity_poly.entity_id
_entity_poly.type
_entity_poly.pdbx_seq_one_letter_code
_entity_poly.pdbx_strand_id
1 'polypeptide(L)'
;MELCEGGELFDRIFERKHYSERAAAKLARTIVEVVQLCHENGVMHRDLKPENFLFVNKSEESPLKAIDFGLSVFFKPGDRFTEVVGSGCYMAPEVLKRSYGPEIDVWSAGVILHILLCGFPPFWGGSDEKIAQSILRGVINLQKDPWPKVSQSAKDLVTRMLDPDPCTRLTAVVVYEQA
;
A
#
# COMPACT_ATOMS: atom_id res chain seq x y z
N MET A 1 -9.16 9.93 20.29
CA MET A 1 -9.26 9.67 18.84
C MET A 1 -10.48 10.38 18.31
N GLU A 2 -10.43 10.92 17.10
CA GLU A 2 -11.59 11.49 16.42
C GLU A 2 -12.48 10.38 15.88
N LEU A 3 -13.80 10.56 15.97
CA LEU A 3 -14.78 9.59 15.45
C LEU A 3 -14.80 9.65 13.91
N CYS A 4 -14.61 8.50 13.25
CA CYS A 4 -14.75 8.35 11.80
C CYS A 4 -15.99 7.48 11.51
N GLU A 5 -16.99 8.06 10.84
CA GLU A 5 -18.29 7.41 10.58
C GLU A 5 -18.48 6.96 9.12
N GLY A 6 -17.46 7.17 8.28
CA GLY A 6 -17.49 6.91 6.85
C GLY A 6 -17.16 5.48 6.43
N GLY A 7 -16.78 4.61 7.38
CA GLY A 7 -16.39 3.23 7.12
C GLY A 7 -14.97 3.07 6.59
N GLU A 8 -14.59 1.82 6.33
CA GLU A 8 -13.26 1.43 5.87
C GLU A 8 -13.06 1.69 4.38
N LEU A 9 -11.82 1.92 3.96
CA LEU A 9 -11.47 1.93 2.54
C LEU A 9 -11.76 0.57 1.89
N PHE A 10 -11.57 -0.53 2.63
CA PHE A 10 -11.87 -1.88 2.16
C PHE A 10 -13.31 -2.01 1.68
N ASP A 11 -14.28 -1.62 2.52
CA ASP A 11 -15.70 -1.67 2.19
C ASP A 11 -16.00 -0.85 0.93
N ARG A 12 -15.42 0.35 0.83
CA ARG A 12 -15.64 1.23 -0.32
C ARG A 12 -15.01 0.68 -1.60
N ILE A 13 -13.93 -0.09 -1.50
CA ILE A 13 -13.35 -0.83 -2.64
C ILE A 13 -14.31 -1.92 -3.09
N PHE A 14 -14.87 -2.67 -2.14
CA PHE A 14 -15.76 -3.79 -2.44
C PHE A 14 -17.11 -3.33 -3.02
N GLU A 15 -17.70 -2.28 -2.47
CA GLU A 15 -18.97 -1.71 -2.94
C GLU A 15 -18.84 -1.08 -4.33
N ARG A 16 -17.71 -0.39 -4.59
CA ARG A 16 -17.43 0.21 -5.90
C ARG A 16 -16.75 -0.81 -6.80
N LYS A 17 -17.54 -1.52 -7.61
CA LYS A 17 -17.06 -2.51 -8.60
C LYS A 17 -15.88 -2.02 -9.47
N HIS A 18 -15.80 -0.72 -9.76
CA HIS A 18 -14.68 -0.12 -10.51
C HIS A 18 -14.38 1.29 -9.98
N TYR A 19 -13.11 1.56 -9.66
CA TYR A 19 -12.61 2.93 -9.52
C TYR A 19 -12.19 3.46 -10.89
N SER A 20 -12.44 4.74 -11.14
CA SER A 20 -11.71 5.44 -12.20
C SER A 20 -10.27 5.65 -11.75
N GLU A 21 -9.32 5.69 -12.68
CA GLU A 21 -7.91 5.99 -12.36
C GLU A 21 -7.77 7.31 -11.59
N ARG A 22 -8.58 8.32 -11.93
CA ARG A 22 -8.59 9.60 -11.21
C ARG A 22 -8.99 9.45 -9.74
N ALA A 23 -9.98 8.62 -9.46
CA ALA A 23 -10.42 8.36 -8.08
C ALA A 23 -9.38 7.52 -7.32
N ALA A 24 -8.78 6.51 -7.98
CA ALA A 24 -7.68 5.73 -7.41
C ALA A 24 -6.45 6.61 -7.09
N ALA A 25 -6.08 7.52 -8.00
CA ALA A 25 -4.98 8.45 -7.81
C ALA A 25 -5.20 9.39 -6.61
N LYS A 26 -6.41 9.96 -6.46
CA LYS A 26 -6.76 10.77 -5.27
C LYS A 26 -6.51 10.01 -3.97
N LEU A 27 -6.99 8.77 -3.87
CA LEU A 27 -6.85 7.95 -2.67
C LEU A 27 -5.39 7.54 -2.43
N ALA A 28 -4.70 7.10 -3.49
CA ALA A 28 -3.30 6.70 -3.42
C ALA A 28 -2.41 7.87 -2.99
N ARG A 29 -2.67 9.09 -3.48
CA ARG A 29 -1.98 10.30 -3.05
C ARG A 29 -2.14 10.56 -1.55
N THR A 30 -3.36 10.46 -1.02
CA THR A 30 -3.59 10.61 0.43
C THR A 30 -2.89 9.52 1.25
N ILE A 31 -2.93 8.27 0.78
CA ILE A 31 -2.23 7.16 1.45
C ILE A 31 -0.72 7.44 1.50
N VAL A 32 -0.12 7.83 0.37
CA VAL A 32 1.31 8.11 0.27
C VAL A 32 1.70 9.35 1.07
N GLU A 33 0.83 10.35 1.15
CA GLU A 33 1.01 11.52 2.02
C GLU A 33 1.12 11.12 3.50
N VAL A 34 0.26 10.19 3.95
CA VAL A 34 0.38 9.63 5.32
C VAL A 34 1.72 8.92 5.50
N VAL A 35 2.15 8.09 4.53
CA VAL A 35 3.44 7.39 4.61
C VAL A 35 4.60 8.38 4.67
N GLN A 36 4.59 9.40 3.82
CA GLN A 36 5.60 10.44 3.80
C GLN A 36 5.68 11.16 5.15
N LEU A 37 4.54 11.60 5.70
CA LEU A 37 4.49 12.26 6.99
C LEU A 37 5.02 11.36 8.12
N CYS A 38 4.70 10.07 8.09
CA CYS A 38 5.26 9.11 9.06
C CYS A 38 6.78 9.03 8.94
N HIS A 39 7.30 8.85 7.71
CA HIS A 39 8.73 8.70 7.45
C HIS A 39 9.52 9.95 7.81
N GLU A 40 9.00 11.14 7.52
CA GLU A 40 9.59 12.43 7.90
C GLU A 40 9.70 12.61 9.43
N ASN A 41 8.78 11.99 10.18
CA ASN A 41 8.78 11.98 11.64
C ASN A 41 9.49 10.74 12.24
N GLY A 42 10.18 9.95 11.42
CA GLY A 42 10.91 8.76 11.86
C GLY A 42 10.02 7.63 12.36
N VAL A 43 8.80 7.51 11.81
CA VAL A 43 7.83 6.45 12.13
C VAL A 43 7.59 5.56 10.90
N MET A 44 7.61 4.25 11.10
CA MET A 44 7.10 3.27 10.12
C MET A 44 5.75 2.74 10.57
N HIS A 45 4.80 2.62 9.65
CA HIS A 45 3.47 2.09 9.96
C HIS A 45 3.50 0.57 10.14
N ARG A 46 4.16 -0.16 9.23
CA ARG A 46 4.35 -1.62 9.18
C ARG A 46 3.10 -2.49 8.94
N ASP A 47 1.90 -1.92 8.98
CA ASP A 47 0.66 -2.65 8.68
C ASP A 47 -0.33 -1.84 7.80
N LEU A 48 0.15 -1.26 6.70
CA LEU A 48 -0.75 -0.55 5.79
C LEU A 48 -1.60 -1.54 4.98
N LYS A 49 -2.91 -1.37 5.09
CA LYS A 49 -3.94 -2.13 4.38
C LYS A 49 -5.23 -1.30 4.33
N PRO A 50 -6.15 -1.55 3.38
CA PRO A 50 -7.39 -0.77 3.26
C PRO A 50 -8.22 -0.68 4.55
N GLU A 51 -8.23 -1.72 5.37
CA GLU A 51 -8.91 -1.78 6.66
C GLU A 51 -8.36 -0.75 7.67
N ASN A 52 -7.08 -0.40 7.55
CA ASN A 52 -6.41 0.60 8.39
C ASN A 52 -6.57 2.03 7.85
N PHE A 53 -7.53 2.26 6.94
CA PHE A 53 -7.91 3.60 6.49
C PHE A 53 -9.42 3.81 6.62
N LEU A 54 -9.81 4.83 7.39
CA LEU A 54 -11.20 5.20 7.61
C LEU A 54 -11.55 6.52 6.92
N PHE A 55 -12.75 6.58 6.35
CA PHE A 55 -13.35 7.84 5.95
C PHE A 55 -13.96 8.55 7.17
N VAL A 56 -13.69 9.85 7.31
CA VAL A 56 -14.25 10.67 8.41
C VAL A 56 -15.78 10.63 8.43
N ASN A 57 -16.43 10.66 7.27
CA ASN A 57 -17.88 10.63 7.12
C ASN A 57 -18.30 9.95 5.80
N LYS A 58 -19.62 9.84 5.57
CA LYS A 58 -20.19 9.10 4.43
C LYS A 58 -20.12 9.86 3.08
N SER A 59 -19.61 11.09 3.05
CA SER A 59 -19.49 11.87 1.81
C SER A 59 -18.57 11.18 0.80
N GLU A 60 -18.84 11.39 -0.49
CA GLU A 60 -17.94 10.94 -1.56
C GLU A 60 -16.56 11.59 -1.50
N GLU A 61 -16.50 12.84 -1.07
CA GLU A 61 -15.25 13.59 -0.88
C GLU A 61 -14.81 13.60 0.59
N SER A 62 -15.24 12.60 1.39
CA SER A 62 -14.80 12.49 2.78
C SER A 62 -13.29 12.34 2.86
N PRO A 63 -12.61 13.06 3.76
CA PRO A 63 -11.20 12.81 4.05
C PRO A 63 -10.97 11.35 4.46
N LEU A 64 -9.83 10.81 4.05
CA LEU A 64 -9.33 9.49 4.44
C LEU A 64 -8.28 9.66 5.53
N LYS A 65 -8.34 8.86 6.59
CA LYS A 65 -7.39 8.86 7.70
C LYS A 65 -6.83 7.47 7.93
N ALA A 66 -5.51 7.38 8.10
CA ALA A 66 -4.91 6.15 8.60
C ALA A 66 -5.24 5.96 10.09
N ILE A 67 -5.46 4.71 10.44
CA ILE A 67 -5.70 4.26 11.81
C ILE A 67 -4.76 3.09 12.13
N ASP A 68 -4.73 2.72 13.41
CA ASP A 68 -3.99 1.55 13.92
C ASP A 68 -2.47 1.59 13.71
N PHE A 69 -1.80 2.35 14.57
CA PHE A 69 -0.35 2.38 14.70
C PHE A 69 0.17 1.32 15.70
N GLY A 70 -0.63 0.28 16.00
CA GLY A 70 -0.27 -0.74 17.01
C GLY A 70 0.98 -1.54 16.66
N LEU A 71 1.28 -1.68 15.38
CA LEU A 71 2.51 -2.30 14.88
C LEU A 71 3.59 -1.28 14.51
N SER A 72 3.35 0.02 14.64
CA SER A 72 4.31 1.04 14.23
C SER A 72 5.54 1.10 15.13
N VAL A 73 6.65 1.58 14.58
CA VAL A 73 7.92 1.76 15.31
C VAL A 73 8.59 3.06 14.91
N PHE A 74 9.39 3.59 15.83
CA PHE A 74 10.35 4.64 15.50
C PHE A 74 11.59 4.04 14.85
N PHE A 75 12.18 4.77 13.92
CA PHE A 75 13.42 4.40 13.26
C PHE A 75 14.33 5.61 13.05
N LYS A 76 15.61 5.35 12.93
CA LYS A 76 16.62 6.29 12.42
C LYS A 76 17.09 5.84 11.04
N PRO A 77 17.58 6.76 10.19
CA PRO A 77 18.17 6.38 8.92
C PRO A 77 19.25 5.30 9.10
N GLY A 78 19.09 4.18 8.40
CA GLY A 78 19.99 3.02 8.46
C GLY A 78 19.56 1.90 9.40
N ASP A 79 18.54 2.11 10.26
CA ASP A 79 18.02 1.05 11.12
C ASP A 79 17.40 -0.09 10.29
N ARG A 80 17.58 -1.32 10.77
CA ARG A 80 17.03 -2.55 10.18
C ARG A 80 16.27 -3.35 11.22
N PHE A 81 15.10 -3.83 10.83
CA PHE A 81 14.19 -4.60 11.67
C PHE A 81 14.08 -6.04 11.18
N THR A 82 13.75 -6.96 12.09
CA THR A 82 13.84 -8.41 11.85
C THR A 82 12.56 -9.17 12.16
N GLU A 83 11.59 -8.50 12.79
CA GLU A 83 10.29 -9.04 13.15
C GLU A 83 9.42 -9.17 11.90
N VAL A 84 8.81 -10.34 11.74
CA VAL A 84 7.82 -10.56 10.67
C VAL A 84 6.48 -10.00 11.17
N VAL A 85 6.10 -8.83 10.66
CA VAL A 85 4.89 -8.09 11.05
C VAL A 85 4.18 -7.55 9.82
N GLY A 86 2.88 -7.27 9.96
CA GLY A 86 2.02 -6.81 8.88
C GLY A 86 1.05 -7.89 8.40
N SER A 87 0.15 -7.51 7.51
CA SER A 87 -0.98 -8.35 7.10
C SER A 87 -0.79 -9.00 5.73
N GLY A 88 -0.78 -10.34 5.70
CA GLY A 88 -0.98 -11.16 4.49
C GLY A 88 -0.25 -10.68 3.23
N CYS A 89 -1.03 -10.34 2.19
CA CYS A 89 -0.53 -9.95 0.87
C CYS A 89 0.09 -8.54 0.78
N TYR A 90 -0.04 -7.73 1.85
CA TYR A 90 0.46 -6.35 1.90
C TYR A 90 1.92 -6.25 2.38
N MET A 91 2.48 -7.34 2.93
CA MET A 91 3.86 -7.36 3.42
C MET A 91 4.87 -7.29 2.26
N ALA A 92 5.95 -6.53 2.47
CA ALA A 92 7.08 -6.46 1.55
C ALA A 92 7.95 -7.73 1.61
N PRO A 93 8.64 -8.11 0.52
CA PRO A 93 9.49 -9.30 0.49
C PRO A 93 10.57 -9.29 1.56
N GLU A 94 11.12 -8.12 1.88
CA GLU A 94 12.19 -7.94 2.84
C GLU A 94 11.75 -8.08 4.31
N VAL A 95 10.45 -7.93 4.60
CA VAL A 95 9.86 -8.32 5.89
C VAL A 95 10.01 -9.83 6.10
N LEU A 96 9.69 -10.62 5.07
CA LEU A 96 9.82 -12.08 5.09
C LEU A 96 11.29 -12.52 5.17
N LYS A 97 12.21 -11.71 4.63
CA LYS A 97 13.66 -11.88 4.73
C LYS A 97 14.25 -11.36 6.05
N ARG A 98 13.42 -10.79 6.94
CA ARG A 98 13.81 -10.30 8.28
C ARG A 98 14.93 -9.26 8.25
N SER A 99 14.91 -8.40 7.25
CA SER A 99 15.78 -7.24 7.17
C SER A 99 15.02 -6.22 6.38
N TYR A 100 14.50 -5.19 7.03
CA TYR A 100 13.71 -4.14 6.39
C TYR A 100 13.81 -2.80 7.13
N GLY A 101 13.38 -1.74 6.47
CA GLY A 101 13.32 -0.36 6.95
C GLY A 101 12.00 0.28 6.49
N PRO A 102 11.95 1.60 6.24
CA PRO A 102 10.70 2.31 5.97
C PRO A 102 10.12 2.05 4.57
N GLU A 103 10.92 1.52 3.66
CA GLU A 103 10.55 1.12 2.29
C GLU A 103 9.37 0.15 2.22
N ILE A 104 9.10 -0.63 3.29
CA ILE A 104 7.99 -1.57 3.34
C ILE A 104 6.63 -0.89 3.26
N ASP A 105 6.51 0.32 3.81
CA ASP A 105 5.24 1.05 3.79
C ASP A 105 4.90 1.49 2.35
N VAL A 106 5.91 1.80 1.53
CA VAL A 106 5.72 2.12 0.10
C VAL A 106 5.26 0.89 -0.67
N TRP A 107 5.80 -0.29 -0.35
CA TRP A 107 5.33 -1.55 -0.95
C TRP A 107 3.86 -1.79 -0.62
N SER A 108 3.48 -1.69 0.66
CA SER A 108 2.09 -1.88 1.09
C SER A 108 1.15 -0.87 0.43
N ALA A 109 1.55 0.40 0.31
CA ALA A 109 0.80 1.41 -0.44
C ALA A 109 0.67 1.04 -1.94
N GLY A 110 1.70 0.45 -2.54
CA GLY A 110 1.68 -0.05 -3.92
C GLY A 110 0.71 -1.22 -4.10
N VAL A 111 0.59 -2.11 -3.11
CA VAL A 111 -0.41 -3.18 -3.09
C VAL A 111 -1.83 -2.59 -3.05
N ILE A 112 -2.06 -1.57 -2.22
CA ILE A 112 -3.35 -0.88 -2.16
C ILE A 112 -3.68 -0.20 -3.51
N LEU A 113 -2.72 0.48 -4.12
CA LEU A 113 -2.92 1.10 -5.44
C LEU A 113 -3.24 0.06 -6.53
N HIS A 114 -2.55 -1.08 -6.53
CA HIS A 114 -2.86 -2.19 -7.45
C HIS A 114 -4.32 -2.66 -7.27
N ILE A 115 -4.76 -2.83 -6.03
CA ILE A 115 -6.15 -3.21 -5.72
C ILE A 115 -7.14 -2.12 -6.16
N LEU A 116 -6.84 -0.84 -5.94
CA LEU A 116 -7.69 0.26 -6.40
C LEU A 116 -7.87 0.26 -7.93
N LEU A 117 -6.84 -0.12 -8.68
CA LEU A 117 -6.86 -0.11 -10.16
C LEU A 117 -7.54 -1.33 -10.78
N CYS A 118 -7.44 -2.52 -10.15
CA CYS A 118 -7.93 -3.76 -10.74
C CYS A 118 -8.89 -4.60 -9.88
N GLY A 119 -9.05 -4.26 -8.60
CA GLY A 119 -9.93 -4.94 -7.65
C GLY A 119 -9.33 -6.17 -6.96
N PHE A 120 -8.10 -6.57 -7.28
CA PHE A 120 -7.48 -7.78 -6.75
C PHE A 120 -6.05 -7.53 -6.26
N PRO A 121 -5.58 -8.28 -5.24
CA PRO A 121 -4.20 -8.17 -4.78
C PRO A 121 -3.21 -8.71 -5.85
N PRO A 122 -2.02 -8.09 -5.99
CA PRO A 122 -0.99 -8.54 -6.92
C PRO A 122 -0.41 -9.91 -6.54
N PHE A 123 -0.38 -10.22 -5.24
CA PHE A 123 0.16 -11.45 -4.70
C PHE A 123 -0.95 -12.21 -3.97
N TRP A 124 -1.16 -13.47 -4.36
CA TRP A 124 -2.25 -14.28 -3.81
C TRP A 124 -1.88 -15.77 -3.83
N GLY A 125 -2.60 -16.56 -3.04
CA GLY A 125 -2.39 -17.99 -2.91
C GLY A 125 -3.44 -18.61 -2.00
N GLY A 126 -3.63 -19.93 -2.09
CA GLY A 126 -4.58 -20.66 -1.25
C GLY A 126 -4.12 -20.92 0.19
N SER A 127 -2.95 -20.42 0.58
CA SER A 127 -2.42 -20.46 1.94
C SER A 127 -1.39 -19.34 2.14
N ASP A 128 -1.07 -19.02 3.38
CA ASP A 128 -0.10 -17.98 3.72
C ASP A 128 1.29 -18.28 3.13
N GLU A 129 1.70 -19.56 3.08
CA GLU A 129 2.97 -19.94 2.45
C GLU A 129 2.98 -19.65 0.95
N LYS A 130 1.85 -19.86 0.26
CA LYS A 130 1.74 -19.57 -1.18
C LYS A 130 1.72 -18.06 -1.44
N ILE A 131 1.08 -17.27 -0.58
CA ILE A 131 1.12 -15.82 -0.63
C ILE A 131 2.56 -15.33 -0.43
N ALA A 132 3.25 -15.82 0.61
CA ALA A 132 4.65 -15.49 0.88
C ALA A 132 5.56 -15.84 -0.31
N GLN A 133 5.38 -17.01 -0.93
CA GLN A 133 6.10 -17.38 -2.15
C GLN A 133 5.81 -16.43 -3.32
N SER A 134 4.55 -15.98 -3.49
CA SER A 134 4.19 -15.01 -4.52
C SER A 134 4.85 -13.66 -4.28
N ILE A 135 4.86 -13.18 -3.04
CA ILE A 135 5.53 -11.93 -2.61
C ILE A 135 7.03 -12.03 -2.90
N LEU A 136 7.69 -13.11 -2.47
CA LEU A 136 9.13 -13.30 -2.66
C LEU A 136 9.55 -13.38 -4.12
N ARG A 137 8.67 -13.85 -5.02
CA ARG A 137 8.91 -13.80 -6.47
C ARG A 137 8.79 -12.38 -7.02
N GLY A 138 7.92 -11.55 -6.44
CA GLY A 138 7.78 -10.14 -6.81
C GLY A 138 7.25 -9.89 -8.23
N VAL A 139 6.64 -10.90 -8.86
CA VAL A 139 6.14 -10.78 -10.24
C VAL A 139 4.66 -10.37 -10.22
N ILE A 140 4.38 -9.17 -10.72
CA ILE A 140 3.02 -8.67 -10.94
C ILE A 140 2.56 -8.93 -12.37
N ASN A 141 1.28 -9.31 -12.56
CA ASN A 141 0.71 -9.58 -13.88
C ASN A 141 -0.17 -8.43 -14.34
N LEU A 142 0.37 -7.58 -15.22
CA LEU A 142 -0.32 -6.43 -15.81
C LEU A 142 -0.86 -6.70 -17.23
N GLN A 143 -1.02 -7.97 -17.61
CA GLN A 143 -1.45 -8.37 -18.96
C GLN A 143 -2.95 -8.70 -19.04
N LYS A 144 -3.57 -9.05 -17.92
CA LYS A 144 -5.00 -9.42 -17.86
C LYS A 144 -5.87 -8.20 -17.59
N ASP A 145 -7.12 -8.23 -18.05
CA ASP A 145 -8.11 -7.20 -17.75
C ASP A 145 -8.17 -6.91 -16.23
N PRO A 146 -8.30 -5.63 -15.82
CA PRO A 146 -8.46 -4.43 -16.66
C PRO A 146 -7.14 -3.79 -17.12
N TRP A 147 -5.97 -4.35 -16.80
CA TRP A 147 -4.66 -3.72 -17.00
C TRP A 147 -4.37 -3.24 -18.42
N PRO A 148 -4.75 -3.94 -19.52
CA PRO A 148 -4.58 -3.39 -20.86
C PRO A 148 -5.20 -2.00 -21.06
N LYS A 149 -6.25 -1.65 -20.30
CA LYS A 149 -6.95 -0.36 -20.35
C LYS A 149 -6.39 0.69 -19.37
N VAL A 150 -5.61 0.25 -18.38
CA VAL A 150 -4.97 1.13 -17.40
C VAL A 150 -3.82 1.90 -18.06
N SER A 151 -3.70 3.19 -17.75
CA SER A 151 -2.65 4.06 -18.29
C SER A 151 -1.24 3.54 -18.03
N GLN A 152 -0.31 3.88 -18.92
CA GLN A 152 1.10 3.49 -18.76
C GLN A 152 1.69 4.12 -17.49
N SER A 153 1.36 5.37 -17.18
CA SER A 153 1.82 6.05 -15.96
C SER A 153 1.38 5.32 -14.68
N ALA A 154 0.14 4.84 -14.61
CA ALA A 154 -0.33 4.08 -13.46
C ALA A 154 0.37 2.72 -13.32
N LYS A 155 0.63 2.03 -14.44
CA LYS A 155 1.41 0.78 -14.46
C LYS A 155 2.85 1.01 -14.00
N ASP A 156 3.48 2.06 -14.49
CA ASP A 156 4.87 2.41 -14.13
C ASP A 156 4.96 2.73 -12.65
N LEU A 157 4.02 3.51 -12.11
CA LEU A 157 3.97 3.83 -10.68
C LEU A 157 3.83 2.57 -9.82
N VAL A 158 2.85 1.71 -10.12
CA VAL A 158 2.64 0.44 -9.41
C VAL A 158 3.89 -0.45 -9.46
N THR A 159 4.50 -0.59 -10.64
CA THR A 159 5.70 -1.43 -10.82
C THR A 159 6.87 -0.92 -9.99
N ARG A 160 7.06 0.40 -9.91
CA ARG A 160 8.15 1.02 -9.14
C ARG A 160 7.91 1.06 -7.63
N MET A 161 6.65 1.07 -7.19
CA MET A 161 6.30 0.89 -5.77
C MET A 161 6.43 -0.58 -5.34
N LEU A 162 6.16 -1.52 -6.25
CA LEU A 162 6.27 -2.96 -6.04
C LEU A 162 7.61 -3.54 -6.53
N ASP A 163 8.67 -2.73 -6.53
CA ASP A 163 10.03 -3.19 -6.81
C ASP A 163 10.50 -4.09 -5.64
N PRO A 164 10.85 -5.37 -5.88
CA PRO A 164 11.32 -6.28 -4.83
C PRO A 164 12.66 -5.88 -4.22
N ASP A 165 13.44 -5.03 -4.89
CA ASP A 165 14.66 -4.45 -4.33
C ASP A 165 14.33 -3.13 -3.60
N PRO A 166 14.40 -3.10 -2.26
CA PRO A 166 14.14 -1.87 -1.50
C PRO A 166 15.11 -0.72 -1.83
N CYS A 167 16.27 -1.00 -2.41
CA CYS A 167 17.26 0.03 -2.76
C CYS A 167 16.87 0.83 -4.02
N THR A 168 16.10 0.21 -4.92
CA THR A 168 15.63 0.83 -6.17
C THR A 168 14.16 1.18 -6.14
N ARG A 169 13.41 0.66 -5.16
CA ARG A 169 12.02 1.05 -4.88
C ARG A 169 11.91 2.54 -4.64
N LEU A 170 10.79 3.12 -5.11
CA LEU A 170 10.50 4.53 -4.84
C LEU A 170 10.40 4.81 -3.34
N THR A 171 10.78 6.03 -2.97
CA THR A 171 10.47 6.59 -1.65
C THR A 171 9.08 7.22 -1.66
N ALA A 172 8.46 7.34 -0.48
CA ALA A 172 7.13 7.97 -0.36
C ALA A 172 7.10 9.40 -0.95
N VAL A 173 8.15 10.18 -0.73
CA VAL A 173 8.32 11.53 -1.30
C VAL A 173 8.22 11.52 -2.83
N VAL A 174 8.98 10.62 -3.47
CA VAL A 174 9.02 10.54 -4.94
C VAL A 174 7.71 10.02 -5.52
N VAL A 175 7.00 9.14 -4.79
CA VAL A 175 5.65 8.70 -5.18
C VAL A 175 4.66 9.86 -5.06
N TYR A 176 4.71 10.64 -3.98
CA TYR A 176 3.78 11.76 -3.75
C TYR A 176 3.87 12.82 -4.85
N GLU A 177 5.07 13.12 -5.33
CA GLU A 177 5.29 14.05 -6.45
C GLU A 177 4.75 13.54 -7.80
N GLN A 178 4.56 12.22 -7.93
CA GLN A 178 4.05 11.56 -9.15
C GLN A 178 2.55 11.19 -9.08
N ALA A 179 1.89 11.38 -7.93
CA ALA A 179 0.52 10.92 -7.64
C ALA A 179 -0.59 11.98 -7.83
#